data_AF-A0AAJ2QA17-F1
#
_entry.id   AF-A0AAJ2QA17-F1
#
_cell.length_a   1.000
_cell.length_b   1.000
_cell.length_c   1.000
_cell.angle_alpha   90.00
_cell.angle_beta   90.00
_cell.angle_gamma   90.00
#
_symmetry.space_group_name_H-M   'P 1'
#
loop_
_entity.id
_entity.type
_entity.pdbx_description
1 polymer ?
#
loop_
_entity_poly.entity_id
_entity_poly.type
_entity_poly.pdbx_seq_one_letter_code
_entity_poly.pdbx_strand_id
1 'polypeptide(L)'
;MDLRAEACGTEAGIPAHSVRIHRNIWLGLPASGLYWKDAAWLAFGVSLNAHALSELLPDGILVQVASLECPLSDYRSEAAALAMDGWLHQQFAVRSSGAGVTYDLAQGRFAFTWGQTAQPFSDAPR
;
A
#
# COMPACT_ATOMS: atom_id res chain seq x y z
N MET A 1 -5.84 4.30 -11.24
CA MET A 1 -5.83 3.23 -10.23
C MET A 1 -7.05 3.46 -9.36
N ASP A 2 -7.97 2.49 -9.31
CA ASP A 2 -9.11 2.51 -8.40
C ASP A 2 -8.88 1.44 -7.33
N LEU A 3 -8.71 1.88 -6.08
CA LEU A 3 -8.50 1.02 -4.92
C LEU A 3 -9.73 1.11 -4.04
N ARG A 4 -10.35 -0.03 -3.77
CA ARG A 4 -11.42 -0.15 -2.78
C ARG A 4 -10.89 -0.89 -1.56
N ALA A 5 -10.91 -0.20 -0.43
CA ALA A 5 -10.49 -0.75 0.85
C ALA A 5 -11.36 -0.23 1.98
N GLU A 6 -11.40 -0.99 3.08
CA GLU A 6 -12.12 -0.68 4.30
C GLU A 6 -11.19 -0.84 5.51
N ALA A 7 -11.41 -0.04 6.55
CA ALA A 7 -10.72 -0.16 7.82
C ALA A 7 -11.61 -0.90 8.82
N CYS A 8 -11.13 -2.02 9.33
CA CYS A 8 -11.82 -2.82 10.33
C CYS A 8 -10.97 -2.92 11.61
N GLY A 9 -11.63 -2.93 12.77
CA GLY A 9 -10.97 -3.34 14.01
C GLY A 9 -10.56 -4.82 13.94
N THR A 10 -9.50 -5.19 14.66
CA THR A 10 -8.99 -6.57 14.65
C THR A 10 -9.78 -7.53 15.54
N GLU A 11 -10.80 -7.04 16.26
CA GLU A 11 -11.63 -7.82 17.19
C GLU A 11 -12.46 -8.90 16.49
N ALA A 12 -12.89 -8.66 15.25
CA ALA A 12 -13.64 -9.61 14.42
C ALA A 12 -12.78 -10.79 13.92
N GLY A 13 -11.49 -10.80 14.26
CA GLY A 13 -10.51 -11.77 13.78
C GLY A 13 -9.82 -11.31 12.50
N ILE A 14 -8.65 -11.90 12.24
CA ILE A 14 -7.84 -11.61 11.06
C ILE A 14 -8.15 -12.65 9.96
N PRO A 15 -8.61 -12.24 8.77
CA PRO A 15 -8.85 -13.16 7.65
C PRO A 15 -7.59 -13.93 7.25
N ALA A 16 -7.74 -15.16 6.75
CA ALA A 16 -6.61 -16.02 6.41
C ALA A 16 -5.66 -15.44 5.33
N HIS A 17 -6.20 -14.61 4.43
CA HIS A 17 -5.44 -13.94 3.35
C HIS A 17 -4.91 -12.57 3.79
N SER A 18 -4.49 -12.45 5.04
CA SER A 18 -3.95 -11.19 5.58
C SER A 18 -2.46 -11.29 5.85
N VAL A 19 -1.78 -10.17 5.69
CA VAL A 19 -0.35 -10.02 5.98
C VAL A 19 -0.19 -9.03 7.12
N ARG A 20 0.61 -9.40 8.11
CA ARG A 20 1.00 -8.50 9.20
C ARG A 20 2.07 -7.54 8.69
N ILE A 21 1.82 -6.24 8.77
CA ILE A 21 2.76 -5.22 8.27
C ILE A 21 3.66 -4.71 9.40
N HIS A 22 3.06 -4.27 10.50
CA HIS A 22 3.79 -3.74 11.65
C HIS A 22 2.92 -3.80 12.90
N ARG A 23 3.41 -4.37 14.02
CA ARG A 23 2.64 -4.47 15.27
C ARG A 23 1.20 -4.97 15.01
N ASN A 24 0.16 -4.23 15.36
CA ASN A 24 -1.23 -4.65 15.16
C ASN A 24 -1.84 -4.09 13.87
N ILE A 25 -1.01 -3.69 12.90
CA ILE A 25 -1.42 -3.23 11.57
C ILE A 25 -1.36 -4.39 10.58
N TRP A 26 -2.52 -4.69 10.01
CA TRP A 26 -2.72 -5.81 9.09
C TRP A 26 -3.26 -5.30 7.75
N LEU A 27 -2.86 -6.00 6.68
CA LEU A 27 -3.41 -5.83 5.34
C LEU A 27 -4.15 -7.11 4.96
N GLY A 28 -5.46 -7.03 4.77
CA GLY A 28 -6.27 -8.11 4.22
C GLY A 28 -6.30 -8.01 2.70
N LEU A 29 -5.95 -9.10 2.01
CA LEU A 29 -6.02 -9.18 0.55
C LEU A 29 -7.39 -9.70 0.09
N PRO A 30 -7.81 -9.39 -1.15
CA PRO A 30 -9.06 -9.94 -1.70
C PRO A 30 -9.02 -11.46 -1.74
N ALA A 31 -10.12 -12.11 -1.34
CA ALA A 31 -10.24 -13.58 -1.38
C ALA A 31 -10.19 -14.15 -2.81
N SER A 32 -10.51 -13.33 -3.81
CA SER A 32 -10.34 -13.66 -5.24
C SER A 32 -8.87 -13.81 -5.66
N GLY A 33 -7.92 -13.44 -4.79
CA GLY A 33 -6.51 -13.37 -5.09
C GLY A 33 -6.12 -12.05 -5.76
N LEU A 34 -4.81 -11.78 -5.72
CA LEU A 34 -4.18 -10.63 -6.35
C LEU A 34 -2.84 -11.07 -6.94
N TYR A 35 -2.38 -10.43 -8.02
CA TYR A 35 -1.03 -10.64 -8.51
C TYR A 35 -0.02 -10.33 -7.40
N TRP A 36 0.94 -11.22 -7.19
CA TRP A 36 1.82 -11.17 -6.02
C TRP A 36 2.61 -9.85 -5.92
N LYS A 37 3.00 -9.26 -7.07
CA LYS A 37 3.73 -8.00 -7.10
C LYS A 37 2.84 -6.86 -6.62
N ASP A 38 1.58 -6.81 -7.05
CA ASP A 38 0.62 -5.82 -6.59
C ASP A 38 0.36 -5.99 -5.07
N ALA A 39 0.26 -7.22 -4.58
CA ALA A 39 0.12 -7.49 -3.15
C ALA A 39 1.33 -7.00 -2.34
N ALA A 40 2.55 -7.23 -2.83
CA ALA A 40 3.78 -6.75 -2.20
C ALA A 40 3.84 -5.22 -2.16
N TRP A 41 3.45 -4.56 -3.26
CA TRP A 41 3.40 -3.10 -3.32
C TRP A 41 2.28 -2.50 -2.47
N LEU A 42 1.10 -3.14 -2.37
CA LEU A 42 0.06 -2.72 -1.42
C LEU A 42 0.55 -2.82 0.03
N ALA A 43 1.18 -3.94 0.39
CA ALA A 43 1.79 -4.12 1.71
C ALA A 43 2.84 -3.04 2.00
N PHE A 44 3.65 -2.71 1.00
CA PHE A 44 4.61 -1.61 1.08
C PHE A 44 3.92 -0.26 1.28
N GLY A 45 2.85 0.05 0.55
CA GLY A 45 2.06 1.27 0.73
C GLY A 45 1.51 1.42 2.16
N VAL A 46 1.07 0.33 2.79
CA VAL A 46 0.69 0.33 4.21
C VAL A 46 1.91 0.59 5.11
N SER A 47 3.04 -0.06 4.81
CA SER A 47 4.25 0.03 5.63
C SER A 47 4.79 1.46 5.76
N LEU A 48 4.60 2.30 4.74
CA LEU A 48 5.01 3.70 4.73
C LEU A 48 4.42 4.50 5.91
N ASN A 49 3.21 4.16 6.34
CA ASN A 49 2.48 4.84 7.41
C ASN A 49 2.33 3.98 8.67
N ALA A 50 2.83 2.74 8.66
CA ALA A 50 2.47 1.75 9.68
C ALA A 50 2.94 2.11 11.09
N HIS A 51 4.05 2.84 11.22
CA HIS A 51 4.49 3.38 12.51
C HIS A 51 3.47 4.38 13.07
N ALA A 52 3.14 5.42 12.29
CA ALA A 52 2.18 6.46 12.67
C ALA A 52 0.79 5.87 12.95
N LEU A 53 0.35 4.91 12.13
CA LEU A 53 -0.91 4.19 12.36
C LEU A 53 -0.89 3.40 13.67
N SER A 54 0.25 2.78 14.04
CA SER A 54 0.35 2.05 15.31
C SER A 54 0.34 2.96 16.55
N GLU A 55 0.77 4.22 16.40
CA GLU A 55 0.68 5.22 17.47
C GLU A 55 -0.73 5.78 17.58
N LEU A 56 -1.40 5.99 16.44
CA LEU A 56 -2.77 6.50 16.37
C LEU A 56 -3.80 5.46 16.82
N LEU A 57 -3.58 4.19 16.49
CA LEU A 57 -4.51 3.08 16.72
C LEU A 57 -3.78 1.93 17.45
N PRO A 58 -3.55 2.06 18.77
CA PRO A 58 -2.77 1.09 19.53
C PRO A 58 -3.39 -0.32 19.56
N ASP A 59 -4.72 -0.38 19.54
CA ASP A 59 -5.48 -1.65 19.51
C ASP A 59 -5.34 -2.38 18.17
N GLY A 60 -4.87 -1.68 17.14
CA GLY A 60 -4.62 -2.23 15.81
C GLY A 60 -5.75 -2.01 14.82
N ILE A 61 -5.42 -2.23 13.56
CA ILE A 61 -6.36 -2.18 12.44
C ILE A 61 -6.06 -3.25 11.40
N LEU A 62 -7.11 -3.66 10.72
CA LEU A 62 -7.08 -4.39 9.47
C LEU A 62 -7.52 -3.45 8.35
N VAL A 63 -6.63 -3.22 7.38
CA VAL A 63 -7.00 -2.59 6.11
C VAL A 63 -7.39 -3.71 5.15
N GLN A 64 -8.68 -3.90 4.93
CA GLN A 64 -9.19 -4.95 4.03
C GLN A 64 -9.34 -4.38 2.62
N VAL A 65 -8.54 -4.88 1.68
CA VAL A 65 -8.68 -4.55 0.26
C VAL A 65 -9.80 -5.41 -0.34
N ALA A 66 -10.77 -4.75 -0.96
CA ALA A 66 -11.87 -5.39 -1.68
C ALA A 66 -11.53 -5.57 -3.16
N SER A 67 -10.99 -4.54 -3.82
CA SER A 67 -10.56 -4.62 -5.22
C SER A 67 -9.45 -3.61 -5.54
N LEU A 68 -8.68 -3.93 -6.58
CA LEU A 68 -7.66 -3.08 -7.18
C LEU A 68 -7.81 -3.10 -8.71
N GLU A 69 -8.38 -2.04 -9.27
CA GLU A 69 -8.71 -1.95 -10.69
C GLU A 69 -7.80 -0.94 -11.40
N CYS A 70 -7.18 -1.41 -12.47
CA CYS A 70 -6.24 -0.62 -13.26
C CYS A 70 -6.05 -1.25 -14.64
N PRO A 71 -5.93 -0.45 -15.71
CA PRO A 71 -5.44 -0.98 -16.98
C PRO A 71 -4.05 -1.60 -16.81
N LEU A 72 -3.73 -2.59 -17.65
CA LEU A 72 -2.38 -3.15 -17.69
C LEU A 72 -1.38 -2.03 -18.02
N SER A 73 -0.39 -1.84 -17.14
CA SER A 73 0.62 -0.80 -17.23
C SER A 73 1.88 -1.26 -16.52
N ASP A 74 3.04 -0.84 -17.03
CA ASP A 74 4.35 -1.15 -16.46
C ASP A 74 4.51 -0.66 -15.00
N TYR A 75 3.73 0.35 -14.61
CA TYR A 75 3.78 0.96 -13.27
C TYR A 75 2.60 0.58 -12.37
N ARG A 76 1.86 -0.49 -12.74
CA ARG A 76 0.63 -0.86 -12.03
C ARG A 76 0.89 -1.12 -10.55
N SER A 77 1.97 -1.82 -10.22
CA SER A 77 2.25 -2.21 -8.83
C SER A 77 2.70 -1.00 -7.99
N GLU A 78 3.58 -0.15 -8.51
CA GLU A 78 3.97 1.12 -7.90
C GLU A 78 2.75 2.02 -7.66
N ALA A 79 1.87 2.13 -8.66
CA ALA A 79 0.64 2.88 -8.54
C ALA A 79 -0.31 2.31 -7.47
N ALA A 80 -0.26 0.99 -7.21
CA ALA A 80 -1.04 0.37 -6.13
C ALA A 80 -0.56 0.82 -4.76
N ALA A 81 0.75 0.95 -4.56
CA ALA A 81 1.32 1.47 -3.32
C ALA A 81 0.92 2.94 -3.09
N LEU A 82 0.97 3.79 -4.13
CA LEU A 82 0.52 5.18 -4.02
C LEU A 82 -0.97 5.29 -3.76
N ALA A 83 -1.79 4.44 -4.38
CA ALA A 83 -3.23 4.41 -4.10
C ALA A 83 -3.51 4.04 -2.64
N MET A 84 -2.78 3.06 -2.10
CA MET A 84 -2.90 2.67 -0.69
C MET A 84 -2.43 3.78 0.26
N ASP A 85 -1.28 4.42 -0.01
CA ASP A 85 -0.79 5.56 0.77
C ASP A 85 -1.80 6.72 0.77
N GLY A 86 -2.32 7.08 -0.40
CA GLY A 86 -3.34 8.12 -0.53
C GLY A 86 -4.64 7.78 0.19
N TRP A 87 -5.09 6.52 0.11
CA TRP A 87 -6.27 6.07 0.86
C TRP A 87 -6.05 6.18 2.38
N LEU A 88 -4.89 5.79 2.90
CA LEU A 88 -4.57 5.91 4.32
C LEU A 88 -4.55 7.36 4.80
N HIS A 89 -4.00 8.28 4.00
CA HIS A 89 -4.01 9.70 4.33
C HIS A 89 -5.42 10.26 4.38
N GLN A 90 -6.30 9.84 3.45
CA GLN A 90 -7.70 10.25 3.43
C GLN A 90 -8.49 9.68 4.63
N GLN A 91 -8.25 8.42 5.01
CA GLN A 91 -9.01 7.77 6.08
C GLN A 91 -8.57 8.19 7.49
N PHE A 92 -7.26 8.38 7.70
CA PHE A 92 -6.69 8.54 9.05
C PHE A 92 -6.03 9.90 9.29
N ALA A 93 -6.04 10.81 8.31
CA ALA A 93 -5.41 12.13 8.38
C ALA A 93 -3.93 12.07 8.83
N VAL A 94 -3.23 10.97 8.50
CA VAL A 94 -1.81 10.82 8.78
C VAL A 94 -0.98 11.78 7.92
N ARG A 95 0.21 12.15 8.42
CA ARG A 95 1.12 13.04 7.69
C ARG A 95 1.61 12.36 6.41
N SER A 96 1.99 13.19 5.44
CA SER A 96 2.58 12.70 4.19
C SER A 96 3.77 11.77 4.47
N SER A 97 3.77 10.62 3.81
CA SER A 97 4.86 9.64 3.82
C SER A 97 6.06 10.07 2.96
N GLY A 98 5.89 11.12 2.14
CA GLY A 98 6.85 11.49 1.09
C GLY A 98 6.77 10.58 -0.15
N ALA A 99 5.78 9.69 -0.23
CA ALA A 99 5.53 8.92 -1.44
C ALA A 99 4.90 9.78 -2.53
N GLY A 100 5.29 9.55 -3.77
CA GLY A 100 4.81 10.33 -4.90
C GLY A 100 5.26 9.80 -6.25
N VAL A 101 4.75 10.42 -7.30
CA VAL A 101 5.12 10.15 -8.68
C VAL A 101 5.29 11.46 -9.43
N THR A 102 6.35 11.52 -10.25
CA THR A 102 6.60 12.62 -11.17
C THR A 102 6.86 12.05 -12.56
N TYR A 103 6.63 12.85 -13.60
CA TYR A 103 7.00 12.46 -14.97
C TYR A 103 8.36 13.08 -15.31
N ASP A 104 9.37 12.21 -15.51
CA ASP A 104 10.70 12.61 -15.95
C ASP A 104 10.69 12.76 -17.48
N LEU A 105 10.69 14.01 -17.95
CA LEU A 105 10.74 14.35 -19.37
C LEU A 105 12.04 13.89 -20.06
N ALA A 106 13.16 13.88 -19.35
CA ALA A 106 14.46 13.52 -19.93
C ALA A 106 14.55 12.01 -20.19
N GLN A 107 13.92 11.21 -19.32
CA GLN A 107 13.89 9.75 -19.44
C GLN A 107 12.60 9.21 -20.04
N GLY A 108 11.62 10.08 -20.32
CA GLY A 108 10.32 9.73 -20.89
C GLY A 108 9.49 8.78 -20.02
N ARG A 109 9.68 8.81 -18.69
CA ARG A 109 9.13 7.79 -17.78
C ARG A 109 8.61 8.37 -16.47
N PHE A 110 7.75 7.62 -15.79
CA PHE A 110 7.34 7.96 -14.43
C PHE A 110 8.44 7.60 -13.43
N ALA A 111 8.79 8.55 -12.57
CA ALA A 111 9.73 8.40 -11.48
C ALA A 111 8.99 8.45 -10.14
N PHE A 112 9.07 7.35 -9.39
CA PHE A 112 8.42 7.19 -8.10
C PHE A 112 9.38 7.51 -6.95
N THR A 113 8.86 8.19 -5.94
CA THR A 113 9.55 8.47 -4.68
C THR A 113 8.80 7.82 -3.53
N TRP A 114 9.52 7.36 -2.51
CA TRP A 114 8.95 6.64 -1.37
C TRP A 114 9.45 7.19 -0.03
N GLY A 115 9.56 8.52 0.06
CA GLY A 115 10.12 9.20 1.24
C GLY A 115 11.58 8.79 1.49
N GLN A 116 11.85 8.19 2.64
CA GLN A 116 13.19 7.75 3.05
C GLN A 116 13.58 6.38 2.46
N THR A 117 12.66 5.68 1.80
CA THR A 117 12.92 4.36 1.22
C THR A 117 13.42 4.49 -0.21
N ALA A 118 14.66 4.09 -0.46
CA ALA A 118 15.18 3.94 -1.81
C ALA A 118 14.79 2.57 -2.38
N GLN A 119 14.12 2.56 -3.55
CA GLN A 119 13.84 1.37 -4.37
C GLN A 119 13.37 0.13 -3.56
N PRO A 120 12.12 0.14 -3.07
CA PRO A 120 11.62 -0.92 -2.18
C PRO A 120 11.61 -2.31 -2.85
N PHE A 121 11.46 -2.34 -4.17
CA PHE A 121 11.56 -3.55 -4.98
C PHE A 121 12.38 -3.24 -6.24
N SER A 122 13.16 -4.21 -6.68
CA SER A 122 13.91 -4.14 -7.94
C SER A 122 13.44 -5.26 -8.86
N ASP A 123 13.09 -4.90 -10.09
CA ASP A 123 12.81 -5.86 -11.17
C ASP A 123 14.08 -6.27 -11.92
N ALA A 124 15.25 -5.73 -11.56
CA ALA A 124 16.50 -6.11 -12.19
C ALA A 124 16.84 -7.56 -11.82
N PRO A 125 17.07 -8.46 -12.81
CA PRO A 125 17.62 -9.77 -12.50
C PRO A 125 18.96 -9.57 -11.78
N ARG A 126 19.13 -10.29 -10.67
CA ARG A 126 20.37 -10.31 -9.88
C ARG A 126 21.48 -11.03 -10.63
#